data_AF-A0A355AX62-F1
#
_entry.id   AF-A0A355AX62-F1
#
_cell.length_a   1.000
_cell.length_b   1.000
_cell.length_c   1.000
_cell.angle_alpha   90.00
_cell.angle_beta   90.00
_cell.angle_gamma   90.00
#
_symmetry.space_group_name_H-M   'P 1'
#
loop_
_entity.id
_entity.type
_entity.pdbx_description
1 polymer ?
#
loop_
_entity_poly.entity_id
_entity_poly.type
_entity_poly.pdbx_seq_one_letter_code
_entity_poly.pdbx_strand_id
1 'polypeptide(L)'
;MLDWENLFKRYVWDDRTTPYLVPLSRLNRYQADNEILAYCLFLGVLFGIIGLTAMSGATLHGRSPIIAVYGITVVFAAIAFGIAKHYFAALYLSATPLAGLVYLLIYGFRSDRYIVDTLLVGLGVLLLLWYSLRVIALARIYPSLRKPENEEQPRRRLFKR
;
A
#
# COMPACT_ATOMS: atom_id res chain seq x y z
N MET A 1 -25.67 -10.88 -17.49
CA MET A 1 -24.86 -9.75 -16.99
C MET A 1 -23.94 -10.28 -15.92
N LEU A 2 -22.67 -9.86 -15.91
CA LEU A 2 -21.73 -10.22 -14.85
C LEU A 2 -22.18 -9.52 -13.56
N ASP A 3 -22.48 -10.27 -12.49
CA ASP A 3 -22.88 -9.71 -11.20
C ASP A 3 -21.67 -9.09 -10.49
N TRP A 4 -21.29 -7.90 -10.93
CA TRP A 4 -20.16 -7.13 -10.41
C TRP A 4 -20.27 -6.87 -8.90
N GLU A 5 -21.48 -6.65 -8.39
CA GLU A 5 -21.69 -6.40 -6.96
C GLU A 5 -21.37 -7.63 -6.10
N ASN A 6 -21.83 -8.82 -6.51
CA ASN A 6 -21.52 -10.06 -5.80
C ASN A 6 -20.04 -10.43 -5.93
N LEU A 7 -19.42 -10.18 -7.09
CA LEU A 7 -17.98 -10.39 -7.27
C LEU A 7 -17.16 -9.46 -6.38
N PHE A 8 -17.53 -8.17 -6.30
CA PHE A 8 -16.85 -7.19 -5.45
C PHE A 8 -17.00 -7.53 -3.97
N LYS A 9 -18.22 -7.78 -3.49
CA LYS A 9 -18.45 -8.21 -2.09
C LYS A 9 -17.66 -9.46 -1.76
N ARG A 10 -17.68 -10.46 -2.64
CA ARG A 10 -16.96 -11.72 -2.41
C ARG A 10 -15.44 -11.56 -2.43
N TYR A 11 -14.90 -10.58 -3.15
CA TYR A 11 -13.45 -10.35 -3.20
C TYR A 11 -12.96 -9.45 -2.04
N VAL A 12 -13.73 -8.43 -1.68
CA VAL A 12 -13.39 -7.49 -0.60
C VAL A 12 -13.58 -8.09 0.79
N TRP A 13 -14.55 -8.99 0.94
CA TRP A 13 -14.86 -9.66 2.22
C TRP A 13 -14.27 -11.07 2.35
N ASP A 14 -13.43 -11.50 1.41
CA ASP A 14 -12.73 -12.78 1.52
C ASP A 14 -11.44 -12.61 2.32
N ASP A 15 -11.53 -12.91 3.61
CA ASP A 15 -10.43 -12.86 4.57
C ASP A 15 -9.19 -13.66 4.12
N ARG A 16 -9.29 -14.61 3.18
CA ARG A 16 -8.11 -15.32 2.65
C ARG A 16 -7.32 -14.48 1.65
N THR A 17 -8.02 -13.67 0.86
CA THR A 17 -7.45 -12.90 -0.24
C THR A 17 -7.19 -11.44 0.15
N THR A 18 -8.01 -10.88 1.05
CA THR A 18 -7.98 -9.46 1.47
C THR A 18 -8.12 -9.29 3.00
N PRO A 19 -7.17 -9.82 3.80
CA PRO A 19 -7.24 -9.83 5.28
C PRO A 19 -7.03 -8.46 5.96
N TYR A 20 -7.41 -7.35 5.33
CA TYR A 20 -7.16 -5.99 5.82
C TYR A 20 -7.87 -5.68 7.15
N LEU A 21 -8.97 -6.38 7.44
CA LEU A 21 -9.77 -6.21 8.66
C LEU A 21 -9.48 -7.28 9.73
N VAL A 22 -8.66 -8.28 9.40
CA VAL A 22 -8.29 -9.35 10.34
C VAL A 22 -7.23 -8.83 11.30
N PRO A 23 -7.36 -9.04 12.63
CA PRO A 23 -6.33 -8.63 13.59
C PRO A 23 -5.04 -9.44 13.38
N LEU A 24 -3.89 -8.78 13.55
CA LEU A 24 -2.56 -9.37 13.35
C LEU A 24 -2.34 -10.68 14.13
N SER A 25 -2.97 -10.83 15.30
CA SER A 25 -2.85 -12.02 16.14
C SER A 25 -3.51 -13.28 15.57
N ARG A 26 -4.39 -13.13 14.57
CA ARG A 26 -5.11 -14.23 13.91
C ARG A 26 -4.66 -14.45 12.47
N LEU A 27 -3.64 -13.74 12.03
CA LEU A 27 -3.20 -13.74 10.63
C LEU A 27 -2.42 -15.00 10.30
N ASN A 28 -2.74 -15.62 9.17
CA ASN A 28 -1.95 -16.73 8.62
C ASN A 28 -0.77 -16.18 7.80
N ARG A 29 0.29 -16.97 7.60
CA ARG A 29 1.45 -16.53 6.79
C ARG A 29 1.09 -16.22 5.34
N TYR A 30 0.16 -16.97 4.75
CA TYR A 30 -0.33 -16.71 3.38
C TYR A 30 -1.13 -15.40 3.28
N GLN A 31 -1.96 -15.12 4.28
CA GLN A 31 -2.70 -13.86 4.40
C GLN A 31 -1.74 -12.68 4.55
N ALA A 32 -0.69 -12.84 5.37
CA ALA A 32 0.37 -11.85 5.53
C ALA A 32 1.06 -11.53 4.20
N ASP A 33 1.36 -12.56 3.40
CA ASP A 33 2.00 -12.41 2.09
C ASP A 33 1.14 -11.61 1.11
N ASN A 34 -0.16 -11.90 1.07
CA ASN A 34 -1.09 -11.15 0.22
C ASN A 34 -1.23 -9.69 0.67
N GLU A 35 -1.31 -9.44 1.98
CA GLU A 35 -1.40 -8.08 2.54
C GLU A 35 -0.15 -7.25 2.23
N ILE A 36 1.04 -7.83 2.43
CA ILE A 36 2.33 -7.19 2.11
C ILE A 36 2.42 -6.91 0.61
N LEU A 37 2.06 -7.87 -0.23
CA LEU A 37 2.10 -7.72 -1.69
C LEU A 37 1.18 -6.60 -2.15
N ALA A 38 -0.06 -6.55 -1.66
CA ALA A 38 -1.01 -5.51 -2.01
C ALA A 38 -0.50 -4.12 -1.61
N TYR A 39 0.07 -3.99 -0.41
CA TYR A 39 0.67 -2.74 0.06
C TYR A 39 1.86 -2.30 -0.80
N CYS A 40 2.78 -3.23 -1.10
CA CYS A 40 3.93 -2.95 -1.97
C CYS A 40 3.50 -2.54 -3.37
N LEU A 41 2.49 -3.20 -3.94
CA LEU A 41 1.97 -2.89 -5.27
C LEU A 41 1.31 -1.51 -5.27
N PHE A 42 0.49 -1.21 -4.26
CA PHE A 42 -0.15 0.09 -4.13
C PHE A 42 0.88 1.23 -4.04
N LEU A 43 1.85 1.13 -3.12
CA LEU A 43 2.90 2.15 -2.99
C LEU A 43 3.81 2.21 -4.23
N GLY A 44 4.18 1.06 -4.79
CA GLY A 44 5.03 0.99 -5.97
C GLY A 44 4.39 1.65 -7.18
N VAL A 45 3.11 1.41 -7.42
CA VAL A 45 2.37 2.08 -8.51
C VAL A 45 2.22 3.57 -8.23
N LEU A 46 1.82 3.95 -7.02
CA LEU A 46 1.64 5.36 -6.64
C LEU A 46 2.93 6.17 -6.81
N PHE A 47 4.03 5.71 -6.21
CA PHE A 47 5.32 6.39 -6.29
C PHE A 47 6.01 6.24 -7.64
N GLY A 48 5.72 5.18 -8.40
CA GLY A 48 6.13 5.05 -9.79
C GLY A 48 5.52 6.14 -10.67
N ILE A 49 4.21 6.40 -10.53
CA ILE A 49 3.53 7.50 -11.24
C ILE A 49 4.08 8.85 -10.79
N ILE A 50 4.27 9.07 -9.48
CA ILE A 50 4.85 10.31 -8.93
C ILE A 50 6.28 10.54 -9.48
N GLY A 51 7.11 9.50 -9.51
CA GLY A 51 8.47 9.58 -10.02
C GLY A 51 8.53 9.92 -11.51
N LEU A 52 7.71 9.25 -12.33
CA LEU A 52 7.62 9.51 -13.77
C LEU A 52 7.08 10.92 -14.07
N THR A 53 6.05 11.36 -13.36
CA THR A 53 5.48 12.71 -13.54
C THR A 53 6.44 13.81 -13.08
N ALA A 54 7.20 13.58 -12.01
CA ALA A 54 8.26 14.48 -11.56
C ALA A 54 9.40 14.61 -12.59
N MET A 55 9.72 13.54 -13.32
CA MET A 55 10.70 13.57 -14.42
C MET A 55 10.18 14.28 -15.66
N SER A 56 8.92 14.03 -16.05
CA SER A 56 8.33 14.61 -17.26
C SER A 56 8.04 16.10 -17.13
N GLY A 57 8.08 16.65 -15.91
CA GLY A 57 7.76 18.05 -15.62
C GLY A 57 6.26 18.33 -15.67
N ALA A 58 5.42 17.30 -15.77
CA ALA A 58 3.96 17.40 -15.78
C ALA A 58 3.37 17.76 -14.39
N THR A 59 4.21 17.96 -13.37
CA THR A 59 3.75 18.36 -12.04
C THR A 59 3.52 19.88 -11.99
N LEU A 60 2.60 20.31 -11.12
CA LEU A 60 2.28 21.71 -10.89
C LEU A 60 3.51 22.56 -10.48
N HIS A 61 4.55 21.91 -9.93
CA HIS A 61 5.77 22.55 -9.43
C HIS A 61 6.94 22.42 -10.42
N GLY A 62 6.68 21.93 -11.63
CA GLY A 62 7.68 21.70 -12.67
C GLY A 62 8.48 20.41 -12.48
N ARG A 63 9.65 20.34 -13.12
CA ARG A 63 10.54 19.18 -13.07
C ARG A 63 11.35 19.19 -11.78
N SER A 64 11.27 18.12 -10.98
CA SER A 64 12.05 17.96 -9.75
C SER A 64 12.82 16.63 -9.76
N PRO A 65 14.13 16.65 -10.05
CA PRO A 65 14.96 15.45 -10.06
C PRO A 65 15.00 14.74 -8.70
N ILE A 66 14.93 15.49 -7.60
CA ILE A 66 15.00 14.96 -6.25
C ILE A 66 13.76 14.09 -5.94
N ILE A 67 12.57 14.59 -6.30
CA ILE A 67 11.32 13.85 -6.10
C ILE A 67 11.27 12.60 -6.99
N ALA A 68 11.79 12.70 -8.22
CA ALA A 68 11.89 11.56 -9.12
C ALA A 68 12.80 10.45 -8.55
N VAL A 69 13.99 10.81 -8.09
CA VAL A 69 14.93 9.86 -7.47
C VAL A 69 14.31 9.23 -6.23
N TYR A 70 13.68 10.01 -5.36
CA TYR A 70 13.00 9.50 -4.17
C TYR A 70 11.85 8.54 -4.53
N GLY A 71 11.00 8.89 -5.51
CA GLY A 71 9.94 8.01 -5.97
C GLY A 71 10.47 6.66 -6.46
N ILE A 72 11.56 6.69 -7.23
CA ILE A 72 12.23 5.48 -7.73
C ILE A 72 12.80 4.64 -6.57
N THR A 73 13.45 5.25 -5.58
CA THR A 73 13.97 4.50 -4.42
C THR A 73 12.86 3.86 -3.60
N VAL A 74 11.69 4.50 -3.49
CA VAL A 74 10.50 3.92 -2.86
C VAL A 74 9.99 2.72 -3.64
N VAL A 75 9.95 2.77 -4.97
CA VAL A 75 9.56 1.62 -5.81
C VAL A 75 10.52 0.45 -5.60
N PHE A 76 11.83 0.69 -5.60
CA PHE A 76 12.81 -0.37 -5.33
C PHE A 76 12.67 -0.94 -3.91
N ALA A 77 12.42 -0.09 -2.91
CA ALA A 77 12.15 -0.55 -1.55
C ALA A 77 10.86 -1.38 -1.44
N ALA A 78 9.82 -1.04 -2.20
CA ALA A 78 8.57 -1.81 -2.25
C ALA A 78 8.80 -3.21 -2.85
N ILE A 79 9.59 -3.30 -3.92
CA ILE A 79 9.97 -4.59 -4.52
C ILE A 79 10.80 -5.41 -3.53
N ALA A 80 11.82 -4.80 -2.92
CA ALA A 80 12.66 -5.46 -1.93
C ALA A 80 11.86 -5.95 -0.72
N PHE A 81 10.91 -5.15 -0.23
CA PHE A 81 10.03 -5.55 0.86
C PHE A 81 9.07 -6.67 0.46
N GLY A 82 8.53 -6.66 -0.76
CA GLY A 82 7.65 -7.72 -1.26
C GLY A 82 8.35 -9.09 -1.35
N ILE A 83 9.64 -9.10 -1.70
CA ILE A 83 10.43 -10.33 -1.81
C ILE A 83 10.98 -10.76 -0.45
N ALA A 84 11.75 -9.88 0.19
CA ALA A 84 12.55 -10.22 1.36
C ALA A 84 11.79 -10.05 2.69
N LYS A 85 10.74 -9.23 2.71
CA LYS A 85 9.87 -8.98 3.88
C LYS A 85 10.67 -8.51 5.11
N HIS A 86 11.79 -7.83 4.86
CA HIS A 86 12.66 -7.30 5.89
C HIS A 86 12.03 -6.10 6.60
N TYR A 87 12.19 -6.07 7.93
CA TYR A 87 11.72 -4.99 8.80
C TYR A 87 12.24 -3.61 8.39
N PHE A 88 13.52 -3.50 8.00
CA PHE A 88 14.10 -2.20 7.58
C PHE A 88 13.46 -1.65 6.30
N ALA A 89 13.06 -2.51 5.36
CA ALA A 89 12.36 -2.08 4.17
C ALA A 89 10.93 -1.59 4.50
N ALA A 90 10.25 -2.24 5.46
CA ALA A 90 8.96 -1.76 5.97
C ALA A 90 9.09 -0.38 6.64
N LEU A 91 10.13 -0.16 7.44
CA LEU A 91 10.41 1.14 8.05
C LEU A 91 10.62 2.23 7.01
N TYR A 92 11.44 1.97 5.99
CA TYR A 92 11.67 2.94 4.90
C TYR A 92 10.36 3.26 4.15
N LEU A 93 9.54 2.25 3.84
CA LEU A 93 8.23 2.46 3.22
C LEU A 93 7.27 3.23 4.12
N SER A 94 7.30 3.04 5.43
CA SER A 94 6.46 3.80 6.36
C SER A 94 6.85 5.28 6.48
N ALA A 95 8.09 5.64 6.13
CA ALA A 95 8.51 7.03 6.06
C ALA A 95 7.87 7.79 4.87
N THR A 96 7.35 7.07 3.87
CA THR A 96 6.75 7.69 2.66
C THR A 96 5.47 8.48 2.93
N PRO A 97 4.45 7.98 3.67
CA PRO A 97 3.30 8.80 4.05
C PRO A 97 3.70 9.96 4.96
N LEU A 98 4.74 9.81 5.80
CA LEU A 98 5.26 10.92 6.61
C LEU A 98 5.84 12.03 5.74
N ALA A 99 6.65 11.68 4.73
CA ALA A 99 7.16 12.63 3.74
C ALA A 99 6.01 13.31 2.97
N GLY A 100 4.96 12.56 2.64
CA GLY A 100 3.73 13.09 2.04
C GLY A 100 3.01 14.11 2.92
N LEU A 101 2.92 13.88 4.24
CA LEU A 101 2.36 14.85 5.19
C LEU A 101 3.18 16.13 5.25
N VAL A 102 4.51 16.01 5.34
CA VAL A 102 5.41 17.17 5.36
C VAL A 102 5.25 17.98 4.08
N TYR A 103 5.18 17.32 2.92
CA TYR A 103 4.92 17.99 1.65
C TYR A 103 3.57 18.71 1.64
N LEU A 104 2.50 18.09 2.14
CA LEU A 104 1.17 18.69 2.22
C LEU A 104 1.12 19.87 3.19
N LEU A 105 1.86 19.82 4.31
CA LEU A 105 1.96 20.93 5.26
C LEU A 105 2.68 22.15 4.66
N ILE A 106 3.75 21.92 3.90
CA ILE A 106 4.54 23.01 3.30
C ILE A 106 3.84 23.61 2.08
N TYR A 107 3.32 22.77 1.19
CA TYR A 107 2.82 23.19 -0.13
C TYR A 107 1.29 23.16 -0.24
N GLY A 108 0.61 22.28 0.48
CA GLY A 108 -0.84 22.05 0.34
C GLY A 108 -1.72 23.13 0.98
N PHE A 109 -1.29 23.73 2.10
CA PHE A 109 -2.03 24.84 2.75
C PHE A 109 -1.80 26.20 2.08
N ARG A 110 -0.76 26.32 1.24
CA ARG A 110 -0.35 27.58 0.61
C ARG A 110 -0.73 27.66 -0.88
N SER A 111 -1.27 26.58 -1.44
CA SER A 111 -1.71 26.53 -2.85
C SER A 111 -3.16 27.03 -3.01
N ASP A 112 -3.49 27.50 -4.22
CA ASP A 112 -4.83 27.87 -4.70
C ASP A 112 -5.82 26.68 -4.79
N ARG A 113 -5.53 25.60 -4.06
CA ARG A 113 -6.31 24.38 -4.01
C ARG A 113 -7.42 24.56 -2.98
N TYR A 114 -8.64 24.15 -3.33
CA TYR A 114 -9.78 24.18 -2.42
C TYR A 114 -9.45 23.43 -1.13
N ILE A 115 -9.78 24.03 0.01
CA ILE A 115 -9.51 23.50 1.36
C ILE A 115 -10.03 22.05 1.52
N VAL A 116 -11.15 21.74 0.87
CA VAL A 116 -11.78 20.43 0.88
C VAL A 116 -10.88 19.37 0.25
N ASP A 117 -10.23 19.68 -0.87
CA ASP A 117 -9.31 18.76 -1.55
C ASP A 117 -8.05 18.52 -0.70
N THR A 118 -7.52 19.56 -0.08
CA THR A 118 -6.36 19.44 0.82
C THR A 118 -6.69 18.59 2.05
N LEU A 119 -7.90 18.74 2.63
CA LEU A 119 -8.37 17.90 3.73
C LEU A 119 -8.56 16.44 3.30
N LEU A 120 -9.13 16.20 2.12
CA LEU A 120 -9.37 14.84 1.61
C LEU A 120 -8.05 14.11 1.32
N VAL A 121 -7.09 14.78 0.69
CA VAL A 121 -5.74 14.23 0.49
C VAL A 121 -5.05 14.01 1.84
N GLY A 122 -5.16 14.97 2.77
CA GLY A 122 -4.61 14.85 4.12
C GLY A 122 -5.15 13.62 4.87
N LEU A 123 -6.46 13.40 4.82
CA LEU A 123 -7.11 12.21 5.38
C LEU A 123 -6.57 10.93 4.74
N GLY A 124 -6.45 10.90 3.41
CA GLY A 124 -5.89 9.75 2.68
C GLY A 124 -4.46 9.43 3.11
N VAL A 125 -3.61 10.45 3.27
CA VAL A 125 -2.23 10.27 3.73
C VAL A 125 -2.18 9.83 5.20
N LEU A 126 -3.07 10.33 6.07
CA LEU A 126 -3.18 9.90 7.46
C LEU A 126 -3.62 8.43 7.57
N LEU A 127 -4.58 8.01 6.75
CA LEU A 127 -5.01 6.60 6.69
C LEU A 127 -3.86 5.72 6.19
N LEU A 128 -3.10 6.17 5.19
CA LEU A 128 -1.92 5.46 4.71
C LEU A 128 -0.82 5.37 5.78
N LEU A 129 -0.60 6.44 6.55
CA LEU A 129 0.33 6.44 7.68
C LEU A 129 -0.11 5.43 8.74
N TRP A 130 -1.39 5.47 9.13
CA TRP A 130 -1.96 4.53 10.09
C TRP A 130 -1.81 3.08 9.63
N TYR A 131 -2.10 2.82 8.35
CA TYR A 131 -1.92 1.49 7.77
C TYR A 131 -0.45 1.07 7.69
N SER A 132 0.48 2.00 7.44
CA SER A 132 1.91 1.68 7.41
C SER A 132 2.43 1.19 8.77
N LEU A 133 1.87 1.69 9.88
CA LEU A 133 2.21 1.19 11.23
C LEU A 133 1.79 -0.27 11.41
N ARG A 134 0.63 -0.66 10.87
CA ARG A 134 0.18 -2.05 10.84
C ARG A 134 1.15 -2.92 10.03
N VAL A 135 1.62 -2.44 8.87
CA VAL A 135 2.58 -3.18 8.03
C VAL A 135 3.94 -3.36 8.74
N ILE A 136 4.41 -2.37 9.50
CA ILE A 136 5.62 -2.50 10.33
C ILE A 136 5.44 -3.59 11.39
N ALA A 137 4.30 -3.59 12.09
CA ALA A 137 4.00 -4.61 13.08
C ALA A 137 3.90 -6.01 12.44
N LEU A 138 3.29 -6.10 11.25
CA LEU A 138 3.21 -7.32 10.46
C LEU A 138 4.60 -7.82 10.07
N ALA A 139 5.49 -6.96 9.56
CA ALA A 139 6.86 -7.31 9.20
C ALA A 139 7.67 -7.86 10.39
N ARG A 140 7.38 -7.38 11.61
CA ARG A 140 8.04 -7.85 12.84
C ARG A 140 7.56 -9.24 13.27
N ILE A 141 6.28 -9.53 13.11
CA ILE A 141 5.66 -10.82 13.50
C ILE A 141 5.79 -11.85 12.37
N TYR A 142 6.01 -11.42 11.13
CA TYR A 142 6.11 -12.28 9.95
C TYR A 142 7.02 -13.52 10.11
N PRO A 143 8.22 -13.43 10.72
CA PRO A 143 9.09 -14.59 10.93
C PRO A 143 8.49 -15.67 11.84
N SER A 144 7.61 -15.30 12.76
CA SER A 144 6.98 -16.22 13.72
C SER A 144 5.62 -16.76 13.27
N LEU A 145 5.09 -16.28 12.13
CA LEU A 145 3.82 -16.77 11.60
C LEU A 145 3.93 -18.21 11.12
N ARG A 146 2.98 -19.05 11.57
CA ARG A 146 2.88 -20.45 11.17
C ARG A 146 2.51 -20.52 9.68
N LYS A 147 3.20 -21.38 8.95
CA LYS A 147 2.83 -21.74 7.58
C LYS A 147 1.68 -22.75 7.66
N PRO A 148 0.49 -22.50 7.09
CA PRO A 148 -0.57 -23.50 7.08
C PRO A 148 -0.09 -24.73 6.29
N GLU A 149 -0.09 -25.91 6.93
CA GLU A 149 0.33 -27.19 6.33
C GLU A 149 -0.69 -27.75 5.35
N ASN A 150 -1.95 -27.32 5.42
CA ASN A 150 -3.04 -27.94 4.69
C ASN A 150 -4.16 -26.93 4.42
N GLU A 151 -3.90 -25.95 3.56
CA GLU A 151 -5.00 -25.29 2.88
C GLU A 151 -5.24 -26.06 1.58
N GLU A 152 -6.12 -27.06 1.64
CA GLU A 152 -6.84 -27.48 0.44
C GLU A 152 -7.33 -26.20 -0.21
N GLN A 153 -6.76 -25.84 -1.36
CA GLN A 153 -7.32 -24.80 -2.22
C GLN A 153 -8.76 -25.26 -2.46
N PRO A 154 -9.80 -24.56 -1.95
CA PRO A 154 -11.12 -24.85 -2.43
C PRO A 154 -11.05 -24.45 -3.89
N ARG A 155 -11.05 -25.46 -4.78
CA ARG A 155 -11.05 -25.32 -6.25
C ARG A 155 -11.75 -24.01 -6.57
N ARG A 156 -11.04 -23.06 -7.19
CA ARG A 156 -11.59 -21.81 -7.71
C ARG A 156 -12.91 -22.13 -8.41
N ARG A 157 -14.04 -22.07 -7.70
CA ARG A 157 -15.38 -22.15 -8.29
C ARG A 157 -15.69 -20.76 -8.83
N LEU A 158 -14.84 -20.31 -9.76
CA LEU A 158 -15.08 -19.13 -10.59
C LEU A 158 -16.26 -19.38 -11.54
N PHE A 159 -16.62 -20.65 -11.75
CA PHE A 159 -17.84 -21.05 -12.45
C PHE A 159 -18.60 -22.05 -11.57
N LYS A 160 -19.79 -21.65 -11.11
CA LYS A 160 -20.85 -22.64 -10.87
C LYS A 160 -21.20 -23.20 -12.25
N ARG A 161 -21.10 -24.51 -12.43
CA ARG A 161 -21.87 -25.19 -13.48
C ARG A 161 -23.33 -25.15 -13.09
#